data_AF-A0A8T6NFZ9-F1
#
_entry.id   AF-A0A8T6NFZ9-F1
#
_cell.length_a   1.000
_cell.length_b   1.000
_cell.length_c   1.000
_cell.angle_alpha   90.00
_cell.angle_beta   90.00
_cell.angle_gamma   90.00
#
_symmetry.space_group_name_H-M   'P 1'
#
loop_
_entity.id
_entity.type
_entity.pdbx_description
1 polymer ?
#
loop_
_entity_poly.entity_id
_entity_poly.type
_entity_poly.pdbx_seq_one_letter_code
_entity_poly.pdbx_strand_id
1 'polypeptide(L)'
;DPQNPQSAFVSECFGDDITTVAASDYIAAVPEMIQRWVGGRYVVLGTDGYGRSDTRESLRRFFEIDTASIVVASLSALEQEGSVDTGTTKKVAKTLGLSTERYDKTE
;
A
#
# COMPACT_ATOMS: atom_id res chain seq x y z
N ASP A 1 -29.75 10.44 -8.65
CA ASP A 1 -31.16 10.05 -8.70
C ASP A 1 -31.36 8.87 -7.76
N PRO A 2 -32.10 9.00 -6.65
CA PRO A 2 -32.32 7.89 -5.72
C PRO A 2 -33.05 6.70 -6.38
N GLN A 3 -33.66 6.89 -7.55
CA GLN A 3 -34.34 5.85 -8.34
C GLN A 3 -33.39 5.15 -9.32
N ASN A 4 -32.16 5.65 -9.49
CA ASN A 4 -31.12 5.05 -10.31
C ASN A 4 -29.77 5.15 -9.58
N PRO A 5 -29.52 4.26 -8.60
CA PRO A 5 -28.27 4.28 -7.85
C PRO A 5 -27.12 3.95 -8.81
N GLN A 6 -26.32 4.96 -9.14
CA GLN A 6 -25.10 4.77 -9.91
C GLN A 6 -24.02 4.20 -9.00
N SER A 7 -23.29 3.19 -9.49
CA SER A 7 -22.04 2.74 -8.88
C SER A 7 -21.04 3.90 -8.84
N ALA A 8 -20.21 3.92 -7.80
CA ALA A 8 -19.03 4.77 -7.87
C ALA A 8 -18.13 4.24 -8.98
N PHE A 9 -17.59 5.13 -9.82
CA PHE A 9 -16.69 4.76 -10.91
C PHE A 9 -15.50 3.91 -10.44
N VAL A 10 -14.99 4.16 -9.22
CA VAL A 10 -13.93 3.35 -8.61
C VAL A 10 -14.35 1.88 -8.45
N SER A 11 -15.60 1.60 -8.10
CA SER A 11 -16.09 0.22 -7.99
C SER A 11 -16.21 -0.46 -9.35
N GLU A 12 -16.32 0.28 -10.45
CA GLU A 12 -16.24 -0.30 -11.80
C GLU A 12 -14.80 -0.68 -12.16
N CYS A 13 -13.81 0.04 -11.63
CA CYS A 13 -12.39 -0.21 -11.87
C CYS A 13 -11.77 -1.24 -10.91
N PHE A 14 -12.18 -1.25 -9.65
CA PHE A 14 -11.54 -1.98 -8.54
C PHE A 14 -12.56 -2.69 -7.63
N GLY A 15 -13.77 -2.98 -8.13
CA GLY A 15 -14.81 -3.65 -7.37
C GLY A 15 -14.71 -5.17 -7.33
N ASP A 16 -13.66 -5.76 -7.92
CA ASP A 16 -13.37 -7.18 -7.78
C ASP A 16 -12.67 -7.48 -6.45
N ASP A 17 -12.52 -8.78 -6.14
CA ASP A 17 -11.92 -9.25 -4.90
C ASP A 17 -10.37 -9.26 -4.95
N ILE A 18 -9.75 -8.63 -5.97
CA ILE A 18 -8.29 -8.65 -6.13
C ILE A 18 -7.63 -7.73 -5.11
N THR A 19 -6.67 -8.27 -4.36
CA THR A 19 -5.80 -7.51 -3.47
C THR A 19 -5.11 -6.37 -4.24
N THR A 20 -5.32 -5.15 -3.79
CA THR A 20 -4.83 -3.94 -4.45
C THR A 20 -3.89 -3.17 -3.52
N VAL A 21 -2.72 -2.80 -4.03
CA VAL A 21 -1.76 -1.93 -3.33
C VAL A 21 -1.71 -0.58 -4.02
N ALA A 22 -2.05 0.49 -3.29
CA ALA A 22 -1.92 1.86 -3.75
C ALA A 22 -0.68 2.51 -3.12
N ALA A 23 0.16 3.14 -3.94
CA ALA A 23 1.31 3.92 -3.49
C ALA A 23 1.16 5.37 -3.96
N SER A 24 1.42 6.32 -3.08
CA SER A 24 1.26 7.75 -3.33
C SER A 24 2.49 8.53 -2.85
N ASP A 25 2.88 9.57 -3.59
CA ASP A 25 3.85 10.57 -3.12
C ASP A 25 3.19 11.55 -2.10
N TYR A 26 1.90 11.39 -1.79
CA TYR A 26 1.17 12.06 -0.70
C TYR A 26 0.92 11.11 0.48
N ILE A 27 0.44 11.66 1.60
CA ILE A 27 0.02 10.90 2.78
C ILE A 27 -0.99 9.80 2.45
N ALA A 28 -1.00 8.72 3.23
CA ALA A 28 -1.87 7.56 3.02
C ALA A 28 -3.37 7.95 2.95
N ALA A 29 -3.77 8.98 3.69
CA ALA A 29 -5.15 9.47 3.71
C ALA A 29 -5.71 9.83 2.32
N VAL A 30 -4.86 10.20 1.34
CA VAL A 30 -5.30 10.57 -0.01
C VAL A 30 -5.88 9.36 -0.78
N PRO A 31 -5.12 8.29 -1.05
CA PRO A 31 -5.67 7.09 -1.67
C PRO A 31 -6.66 6.32 -0.77
N GLU A 32 -6.63 6.49 0.56
CA GLU A 32 -7.64 5.92 1.46
C GLU A 32 -9.05 6.47 1.23
N MET A 33 -9.19 7.69 0.68
CA MET A 33 -10.50 8.28 0.37
C MET A 33 -11.38 7.37 -0.48
N ILE A 34 -10.79 6.51 -1.32
CA ILE A 34 -11.52 5.60 -2.20
C ILE A 34 -11.69 4.17 -1.66
N GLN A 35 -11.10 3.85 -0.50
CA GLN A 35 -11.00 2.48 0.01
C GLN A 35 -12.36 1.78 0.14
N ARG A 36 -13.41 2.51 0.55
CA ARG A 36 -14.75 1.94 0.76
C ARG A 36 -15.42 1.39 -0.51
N TRP A 37 -14.88 1.70 -1.69
CA TRP A 37 -15.41 1.28 -2.99
C TRP A 37 -14.54 0.23 -3.69
N VAL A 38 -13.41 -0.12 -3.09
CA VAL A 38 -12.53 -1.20 -3.54
C VAL A 38 -13.07 -2.51 -2.94
N GLY A 39 -13.22 -3.55 -3.76
CA GLY A 39 -13.82 -4.83 -3.33
C GLY A 39 -12.86 -5.65 -2.47
N GLY A 40 -11.70 -5.95 -3.04
CA GLY A 40 -10.64 -6.73 -2.39
C GLY A 40 -9.91 -5.99 -1.27
N ARG A 41 -8.93 -6.68 -0.68
CA ARG A 41 -8.06 -6.08 0.32
C ARG A 41 -7.29 -4.91 -0.28
N TYR A 42 -7.37 -3.75 0.37
CA TYR A 42 -6.71 -2.52 -0.07
C TYR A 42 -5.60 -2.13 0.90
N VAL A 43 -4.36 -2.09 0.43
CA VAL A 43 -3.18 -1.67 1.20
C VAL A 43 -2.66 -0.36 0.64
N VAL A 44 -2.40 0.60 1.52
CA VAL A 44 -1.97 1.95 1.13
C VAL A 44 -0.57 2.21 1.66
N LEU A 45 0.28 2.75 0.78
CA LEU A 45 1.61 3.28 1.08
C LEU A 45 1.59 4.78 0.78
N GLY A 46 1.94 5.60 1.77
CA GLY A 46 1.93 7.06 1.68
C GLY A 46 3.12 7.69 2.39
N THR A 47 3.30 8.98 2.14
CA THR A 47 4.42 9.78 2.66
C THR A 47 4.09 10.49 3.98
N ASP A 48 3.48 9.76 4.91
CA ASP A 48 3.15 10.28 6.24
C ASP A 48 4.40 10.67 7.04
N GLY A 49 4.37 11.87 7.64
CA GLY A 49 5.49 12.44 8.39
C GLY A 49 6.07 13.71 7.75
N TYR A 50 7.12 14.25 8.38
CA TYR A 50 7.78 15.46 7.90
C TYR A 50 8.74 15.17 6.74
N GLY A 51 8.79 16.09 5.79
CA GLY A 51 9.77 16.08 4.70
C GLY A 51 11.21 16.20 5.20
N ARG A 52 12.14 15.66 4.42
CA ARG A 52 13.59 15.70 4.67
C ARG A 52 14.32 16.04 3.37
N SER A 53 15.55 16.56 3.47
CA SER A 53 16.40 16.82 2.31
C SER A 53 17.26 15.60 2.02
N ASP A 54 17.00 14.92 0.90
CA ASP A 54 17.78 13.78 0.40
C ASP A 54 17.48 13.56 -1.10
N THR A 55 18.05 12.53 -1.71
CA THR A 55 17.70 12.09 -3.07
C THR A 55 16.29 11.50 -3.12
N ARG A 56 15.69 11.44 -4.32
CA ARG A 56 14.34 10.90 -4.49
C ARG A 56 14.28 9.42 -4.11
N GLU A 57 15.32 8.67 -4.44
CA GLU A 57 15.46 7.25 -4.15
C GLU A 57 15.51 7.01 -2.64
N SER A 58 16.36 7.76 -1.93
CA SER A 58 16.47 7.70 -0.47
C SER A 58 15.16 8.10 0.20
N LEU A 59 14.50 9.17 -0.27
CA LEU A 59 13.22 9.62 0.30
C LEU A 59 12.10 8.60 0.09
N ARG A 60 11.99 7.99 -1.09
CA ARG A 60 10.98 6.95 -1.35
C ARG A 60 11.22 5.71 -0.50
N ARG A 61 12.48 5.34 -0.29
CA ARG A 61 12.84 4.28 0.64
C ARG A 61 12.48 4.63 2.08
N PHE A 62 12.80 5.85 2.51
CA PHE A 62 12.47 6.37 3.84
C PHE A 62 10.96 6.38 4.09
N PHE A 63 10.17 6.87 3.14
CA PHE A 63 8.71 6.87 3.22
C PHE A 63 8.06 5.51 2.94
N GLU A 64 8.84 4.47 2.63
CA GLU A 64 8.35 3.11 2.36
C GLU A 64 7.37 3.05 1.16
N ILE A 65 7.64 3.86 0.13
CA ILE A 65 6.86 3.92 -1.13
C ILE A 65 7.70 3.50 -2.35
N ASP A 66 8.91 2.95 -2.12
CA ASP A 66 9.76 2.42 -3.19
C ASP A 66 9.26 1.06 -3.70
N THR A 67 9.83 0.60 -4.81
CA THR A 67 9.47 -0.68 -5.45
C THR A 67 9.55 -1.86 -4.47
N ALA A 68 10.57 -1.89 -3.62
CA ALA A 68 10.73 -2.97 -2.66
C ALA A 68 9.59 -2.97 -1.61
N SER A 69 9.20 -1.79 -1.14
CA SER A 69 8.08 -1.65 -0.19
C SER A 69 6.76 -2.09 -0.82
N ILE A 70 6.50 -1.73 -2.09
CA ILE A 70 5.32 -2.19 -2.83
C ILE A 70 5.28 -3.72 -2.94
N VAL A 71 6.41 -4.36 -3.28
CA VAL A 71 6.51 -5.83 -3.38
C VAL A 71 6.22 -6.50 -2.04
N VAL A 72 6.83 -6.01 -0.95
CA VAL A 72 6.63 -6.58 0.38
C VAL A 72 5.21 -6.35 0.88
N ALA A 73 4.60 -5.19 0.64
CA ALA A 73 3.21 -4.92 0.97
C ALA A 73 2.26 -5.87 0.23
N SER A 74 2.52 -6.12 -1.06
CA SER A 74 1.74 -7.05 -1.88
C SER A 74 1.84 -8.48 -1.35
N LEU A 75 3.07 -8.97 -1.08
CA LEU A 75 3.28 -10.31 -0.55
C LEU A 75 2.70 -10.48 0.85
N SER A 76 2.82 -9.46 1.71
CA SER A 76 2.24 -9.47 3.05
C SER A 76 0.72 -9.61 3.00
N ALA A 77 0.08 -8.88 2.08
CA ALA A 77 -1.37 -8.94 1.88
C ALA A 77 -1.81 -10.33 1.41
N LEU A 78 -1.12 -10.88 0.39
CA LEU A 78 -1.39 -12.22 -0.14
C LEU A 78 -1.11 -13.34 0.88
N GLU A 79 -0.07 -13.20 1.70
CA GLU A 79 0.28 -14.19 2.73
C GLU A 79 -0.79 -14.25 3.82
N GLN A 80 -1.34 -13.11 4.20
CA GLN A 80 -2.45 -13.03 5.15
C GLN A 80 -3.78 -13.56 4.60
N GLU A 81 -3.95 -13.55 3.29
CA GLU A 81 -5.07 -14.21 2.60
C GLU A 81 -4.86 -15.72 2.41
N GLY A 82 -3.64 -16.22 2.69
CA GLY A 82 -3.27 -17.62 2.44
C GLY A 82 -2.98 -17.95 0.98
N SER A 83 -2.86 -16.92 0.13
CA SER A 83 -2.55 -17.05 -1.31
C SER A 83 -1.08 -17.37 -1.58
N VAL A 84 -0.20 -17.16 -0.59
CA VAL A 84 1.23 -17.55 -0.64
C VAL A 84 1.66 -18.17 0.69
N ASP A 85 2.72 -18.98 0.66
CA ASP A 85 3.24 -19.68 1.84
C ASP A 85 3.66 -18.72 2.95
N THR A 86 3.34 -19.10 4.20
CA THR A 86 3.81 -18.37 5.38
C THR A 86 5.33 -18.29 5.43
N GLY A 87 5.87 -17.10 5.70
CA GLY A 87 7.30 -16.78 5.69
C GLY A 87 7.81 -16.21 4.36
N THR A 88 7.01 -16.22 3.29
CA THR A 88 7.40 -15.66 1.99
C THR A 88 7.74 -14.18 2.10
N THR A 89 6.90 -13.39 2.76
CA THR A 89 7.13 -11.94 2.93
C THR A 89 8.42 -11.68 3.67
N LYS A 90 8.66 -12.39 4.79
CA LYS A 90 9.86 -12.24 5.61
C LYS A 90 11.14 -12.57 4.82
N LYS A 91 11.10 -13.63 4.00
CA LYS A 91 12.22 -14.03 3.15
C LYS A 91 12.52 -12.95 2.11
N VAL A 92 11.50 -12.42 1.43
CA VAL A 92 11.67 -11.40 0.37
C VAL A 92 12.11 -10.06 0.95
N ALA A 93 11.53 -9.64 2.08
CA ALA A 93 11.93 -8.42 2.77
C ALA A 93 13.43 -8.43 3.13
N LYS A 94 13.93 -9.56 3.63
CA LYS A 94 15.36 -9.75 3.90
C LYS A 94 16.23 -9.61 2.64
N THR A 95 15.81 -10.24 1.53
CA THR A 95 16.53 -10.15 0.25
C THR A 95 16.56 -8.72 -0.29
N LEU A 96 15.49 -7.95 -0.10
CA LEU A 96 15.37 -6.55 -0.52
C LEU A 96 15.94 -5.55 0.50
N GLY A 97 16.61 -6.03 1.55
CA GLY A 97 17.23 -5.19 2.58
C GLY A 97 16.24 -4.31 3.34
N LEU A 98 14.97 -4.71 3.42
CA LEU A 98 13.94 -3.98 4.16
C LEU A 98 14.02 -4.32 5.65
N SER A 99 13.98 -3.27 6.48
CA SER A 99 13.84 -3.42 7.92
C SER A 99 12.43 -3.91 8.24
N THR A 100 12.32 -4.81 9.22
CA THR A 100 11.02 -5.17 9.82
C THR A 100 10.62 -4.24 10.96
N GLU A 101 11.54 -3.39 11.41
CA GLU A 101 11.29 -2.35 12.41
C GLU A 101 10.84 -1.08 11.69
N ARG A 102 9.65 -0.59 12.08
CA ARG A 102 9.09 0.67 11.59
C ARG A 102 9.52 1.78 12.53
N TYR A 103 10.24 2.76 12.00
CA TYR A 103 10.53 4.01 12.71
C TYR A 103 9.32 4.94 12.58
N ASP A 104 8.86 5.54 13.69
CA ASP A 104 7.79 6.54 13.62
C ASP A 104 8.31 7.81 12.94
N LYS A 105 7.78 8.10 11.75
CA LYS A 105 8.23 9.24 10.91
C LYS A 105 7.62 10.58 11.37
N THR A 106 6.73 10.55 12.35
CA THR A 106 6.06 11.72 12.93
C THR A 106 6.74 12.27 14.17
N GLU A 107 7.70 11.52 14.74
CA GLU A 107 8.62 11.97 15.81
C GLU A 107 9.85 12.71 15.28
#